data_AF-W0SH66-F1
#
_entry.id   AF-W0SH66-F1
#
_cell.length_a   1.000
_cell.length_b   1.000
_cell.length_c   1.000
_cell.angle_alpha   90.00
_cell.angle_beta   90.00
_cell.angle_gamma   90.00
#
_symmetry.space_group_name_H-M   'P 1'
#
loop_
_entity.id
_entity.type
_entity.pdbx_description
1 polymer ?
#
loop_
_entity_poly.entity_id
_entity_poly.type
_entity_poly.pdbx_seq_one_letter_code
_entity_poly.pdbx_strand_id
1 'polypeptide(L)' 'MRTIVALLILAGCGPSPDSVMWGCQLDVQKGNAGKSGEALAEKIRDIDACMEARGYRRDRDNRACQSGEAKSSCYLRR' A
#
# COMPACT_ATOMS: atom_id res chain seq x y z
N MET A 1 2.29 3.04 47.51
CA MET A 1 2.50 2.05 46.43
C MET A 1 2.33 2.77 45.11
N ARG A 2 3.39 2.98 44.33
CA ARG A 2 3.36 3.71 43.05
C ARG A 2 3.18 2.68 41.93
N THR A 3 1.98 2.56 41.40
CA THR A 3 1.68 1.75 40.21
C THR A 3 2.35 2.43 39.01
N ILE A 4 3.51 1.90 38.61
CA ILE A 4 4.17 2.29 37.37
C ILE A 4 3.36 1.65 36.25
N VAL A 5 2.44 2.42 35.66
CA VAL A 5 1.78 2.05 34.41
C VAL A 5 2.85 2.09 33.33
N ALA A 6 3.33 0.92 32.93
CA ALA A 6 4.24 0.76 31.81
C ALA A 6 3.50 1.18 30.53
N LEU A 7 3.66 2.44 30.14
CA LEU A 7 3.23 2.96 28.85
C LEU A 7 4.15 2.32 27.81
N LEU A 8 3.72 1.18 27.25
CA LEU A 8 4.31 0.60 26.05
C LEU A 8 4.03 1.59 24.91
N ILE A 9 4.96 2.52 24.71
CA ILE A 9 5.06 3.33 23.51
C ILE A 9 5.35 2.31 22.39
N LEU A 10 4.29 1.86 21.72
CA LEU A 10 4.37 1.16 20.44
C LEU A 10 5.09 2.12 19.51
N ALA A 11 6.42 1.98 19.42
CA ALA A 11 7.24 2.63 18.43
C ALA A 11 6.57 2.32 17.08
N GLY A 12 5.95 3.34 16.50
CA GLY A 12 5.14 3.24 15.30
C GLY A 12 6.02 2.93 14.09
N CYS A 13 6.42 1.67 13.96
CA CYS A 13 6.71 1.09 12.66
C CYS A 13 5.40 1.14 11.90
N GLY A 14 5.20 2.20 11.12
CA GLY A 14 4.09 2.28 10.18
C GLY A 14 4.08 1.02 9.31
N PRO A 15 2.90 0.56 8.85
CA PRO A 15 2.81 -0.66 8.08
C PRO A 15 3.71 -0.54 6.85
N SER A 16 4.58 -1.52 6.60
CA SER A 16 5.52 -1.51 5.48
C SER A 16 4.78 -1.41 4.14
N PRO A 17 5.42 -0.88 3.08
CA PRO A 17 4.79 -0.79 1.76
C PRO A 17 4.31 -2.16 1.26
N ASP A 18 5.00 -3.26 1.59
CA ASP A 18 4.56 -4.62 1.26
C ASP A 18 3.23 -5.00 1.93
N SER A 19 3.08 -4.76 3.23
CA SER A 19 1.85 -5.08 3.95
C SER A 19 0.67 -4.24 3.46
N VAL A 20 0.91 -2.96 3.17
CA VAL A 20 -0.12 -2.08 2.61
C VAL A 20 -0.50 -2.53 1.19
N MET A 21 0.48 -2.81 0.35
CA MET A 21 0.26 -3.26 -1.03
C MET A 21 -0.54 -4.56 -1.08
N TRP A 22 -0.21 -5.53 -0.23
CA TRP A 22 -0.96 -6.76 -0.12
C TRP A 22 -2.43 -6.51 0.22
N GLY A 23 -2.69 -5.63 1.20
CA GLY A 23 -4.05 -5.20 1.54
C GLY A 23 -4.77 -4.56 0.35
N CYS A 24 -4.11 -3.64 -0.36
CA CYS A 24 -4.66 -3.00 -1.54
C CYS A 24 -4.97 -3.98 -2.67
N GLN A 25 -4.10 -4.96 -2.92
CA GLN A 25 -4.34 -6.00 -3.92
C GLN A 25 -5.56 -6.87 -3.56
N LEU A 26 -5.75 -7.19 -2.28
CA LEU A 26 -6.92 -7.91 -1.80
C LEU A 26 -8.20 -7.08 -1.94
N ASP A 27 -8.16 -5.79 -1.59
CA ASP A 27 -9.29 -4.87 -1.72
C ASP A 27 -9.73 -4.71 -3.18
N VAL A 28 -8.76 -4.53 -4.10
CA VAL A 28 -9.02 -4.46 -5.55
C VAL A 28 -9.56 -5.78 -6.10
N GLN A 29 -9.00 -6.92 -5.70
CA GLN A 29 -9.52 -8.22 -6.12
C GLN A 29 -10.96 -8.47 -5.63
N LYS A 30 -11.28 -8.03 -4.41
CA LYS A 30 -12.63 -8.15 -3.84
C LYS A 30 -13.62 -7.22 -4.52
N GLY A 31 -13.24 -5.97 -4.79
CA GLY A 31 -14.06 -5.01 -5.52
C GLY A 31 -14.34 -5.42 -6.98
N ASN A 32 -13.43 -6.22 -7.55
CA ASN A 32 -13.51 -6.69 -8.93
C ASN A 32 -13.89 -8.18 -9.05
N ALA A 33 -14.27 -8.82 -7.94
CA ALA A 33 -14.80 -10.17 -7.94
C ALA A 33 -16.11 -10.21 -8.74
N GLY A 34 -16.09 -10.87 -9.90
CA GLY A 34 -17.21 -10.92 -10.86
C GLY A 34 -17.03 -10.00 -12.08
N LYS A 35 -16.08 -9.06 -12.06
CA LYS A 35 -15.67 -8.28 -13.23
C LYS A 35 -14.54 -9.00 -13.94
N SER A 36 -14.90 -10.07 -14.65
CA SER A 36 -13.97 -10.91 -15.40
C SER A 36 -13.47 -10.17 -16.66
N GLY A 37 -12.57 -9.20 -16.51
CA GLY A 37 -12.00 -8.50 -17.66
C GLY A 37 -11.38 -7.13 -17.44
N GLU A 38 -11.26 -6.62 -16.20
CA GLU A 38 -10.60 -5.33 -16.02
C GLU A 38 -9.16 -5.33 -16.53
N ALA A 39 -8.85 -4.32 -17.34
CA ALA A 39 -7.53 -4.13 -17.91
C ALA A 39 -6.49 -4.06 -16.78
N LEU A 40 -5.33 -4.69 -16.97
CA LEU A 40 -4.21 -4.64 -16.01
C LEU A 40 -3.90 -3.20 -15.56
N ALA A 41 -4.05 -2.23 -16.47
CA ALA A 41 -3.87 -0.80 -16.19
C ALA A 41 -4.90 -0.20 -15.22
N GLU A 42 -6.12 -0.75 -15.12
CA GLU A 42 -7.12 -0.32 -14.14
C GLU A 42 -6.74 -0.81 -12.74
N LYS A 43 -6.40 -2.10 -12.61
CA LYS A 43 -5.91 -2.68 -11.35
C LYS A 43 -4.72 -1.92 -10.78
N ILE A 44 -3.78 -1.49 -11.63
CA ILE A 44 -2.61 -0.74 -11.19
C ILE A 44 -2.99 0.65 -10.68
N ARG A 45 -3.92 1.33 -11.35
CA ARG A 45 -4.44 2.64 -10.91
C ARG A 45 -5.17 2.52 -9.56
N ASP A 46 -5.93 1.45 -9.35
CA ASP A 46 -6.63 1.23 -8.09
C ASP A 46 -5.66 0.90 -6.94
N ILE A 47 -4.62 0.10 -7.21
CA ILE A 47 -3.55 -0.15 -6.24
C ILE A 47 -2.82 1.15 -5.90
N ASP A 48 -2.48 1.98 -6.91
CA ASP A 48 -1.85 3.29 -6.70
C ASP A 48 -2.71 4.18 -5.79
N ALA A 49 -4.00 4.30 -6.08
CA ALA A 49 -4.93 5.11 -5.30
C ALA A 49 -5.07 4.59 -3.85
N CYS A 50 -5.14 3.27 -3.67
CA CYS A 50 -5.18 2.67 -2.34
C CYS A 50 -3.89 2.93 -1.55
N MET A 51 -2.73 2.76 -2.17
CA MET A 51 -1.43 3.06 -1.55
C MET A 51 -1.35 4.54 -1.15
N GLU A 52 -1.79 5.45 -2.02
CA GLU A 52 -1.83 6.89 -1.73
C GLU A 52 -2.73 7.22 -0.54
N ALA A 53 -3.93 6.64 -0.49
CA ALA A 53 -4.84 6.80 0.65
C ALA A 53 -4.24 6.27 1.97
N ARG A 54 -3.33 5.30 1.89
CA ARG A 54 -2.60 4.72 3.03
C ARG A 54 -1.30 5.47 3.37
N GLY A 55 -1.02 6.59 2.70
CA GLY A 55 0.14 7.44 2.96
C GLY A 55 1.41 7.05 2.19
N TYR A 56 1.28 6.34 1.07
CA TYR A 56 2.41 5.96 0.22
C TYR A 56 2.33 6.64 -1.15
N ARG A 57 3.45 7.18 -1.64
CA ARG A 57 3.56 7.73 -3.00
C ARG A 57 4.41 6.82 -3.86
N ARG A 58 4.03 6.64 -5.13
CA ARG A 58 4.90 5.99 -6.11
C ARG A 58 6.14 6.86 -6.39
N ASP A 59 7.31 6.24 -6.34
CA ASP A 59 8.59 6.85 -6.72
C ASP A 59 8.70 6.95 -8.25
N ARG A 60 8.15 8.03 -8.81
CA ARG A 60 8.19 8.28 -10.26
C ARG A 60 9.57 8.72 -10.76
N ASP A 61 10.42 9.18 -9.85
CA ASP A 61 11.78 9.61 -10.17
C ASP A 61 12.68 8.39 -10.48
N ASN A 62 12.34 7.22 -9.94
CA ASN A 62 12.96 5.95 -10.28
C ASN A 62 12.39 5.35 -11.58
N ARG A 63 13.23 5.22 -12.61
CA ARG A 63 12.85 4.66 -13.92
C ARG A 63 12.30 3.23 -13.82
N ALA A 64 12.74 2.43 -12.84
CA ALA A 64 12.22 1.07 -12.64
C ALA A 64 10.75 1.04 -12.16
N CYS A 65 10.24 2.16 -11.66
CA CYS A 65 8.92 2.31 -11.07
C CYS A 65 7.91 3.02 -12.00
N GLN A 66 8.38 3.46 -13.17
CA GLN A 66 7.58 4.01 -14.24
C GLN A 66 6.87 2.94 -15.07
N SER A 67 7.29 1.67 -14.95
CA SER A 67 6.64 0.58 -15.65
C SER A 67 5.22 0.36 -15.11
N GLY A 68 4.33 -0.12 -15.98
CA GLY A 68 2.95 -0.47 -15.65
C GLY A 68 2.83 -1.73 -14.80
N GLU A 69 3.57 -1.82 -13.70
CA GLU A 69 3.38 -2.82 -12.66
C GLU A 69 3.36 -2.11 -11.30
N ALA A 70 2.55 -2.60 -10.36
CA ALA A 70 2.56 -2.12 -8.98
C ALA A 70 3.50 -3.01 -8.14
N LYS A 71 4.70 -2.50 -7.82
CA LYS A 71 5.70 -3.18 -6.97
C LYS A 71 5.90 -2.41 -5.68
N SER A 72 5.91 -3.07 -4.52
CA SER A 72 5.99 -2.43 -3.19
C SER A 72 7.23 -1.57 -3.03
N SER A 73 8.36 -2.01 -3.60
CA SER A 73 9.63 -1.28 -3.64
C SER A 73 9.56 0.08 -4.37
N CYS A 74 8.52 0.30 -5.16
CA CYS A 74 8.28 1.56 -5.85
C CYS A 74 7.45 2.56 -5.06
N TYR A 75 7.11 2.26 -3.80
CA TYR A 75 6.30 3.12 -2.97
C TYR A 75 7.08 3.61 -1.76
N LEU A 76 7.17 4.92 -1.64
CA LEU A 76 7.81 5.62 -0.54
C LEU A 76 6.74 6.17 0.39
N ARG A 77 6.99 6.12 1.69
CA ARG A 77 6.10 6.74 2.67
C ARG A 77 6.11 8.26 2.47
N ARG A 78 4.93 8.89 2.46
CA ARG A 78 4.79 10.35 2.45
C ARG A 78 5.27 10.98 3.75
#